data_AF-A0A1V1WAL3-F1
#
_entry.id   AF-A0A1V1WAL3-F1
#
_cell.length_a   1.000
_cell.length_b   1.000
_cell.length_c   1.000
_cell.angle_alpha   90.00
_cell.angle_beta   90.00
_cell.angle_gamma   90.00
#
_symmetry.space_group_name_H-M   'P 1'
#
loop_
_entity.id
_entity.type
_entity.pdbx_description
1 polymer ?
#
loop_
_entity_poly.entity_id
_entity_poly.type
_entity_poly.pdbx_seq_one_letter_code
_entity_poly.pdbx_strand_id
1 'polypeptide(L)'
;MHLGHRLSIGLLAVLVGVGLFVPAHAARAATAALSLAADPAYADTETTLRIDLVDGGGAGVAGATVDLERRTAGAWAPVGTVTTDEAGHATQVVTLSRAADDNVFRGTYAGDETHDPATAQVSVTLKRRASRVVVSGPGQVVDGTSVPVRVRWTTADGRPVAGKVELSRALGDGPWRTIRTLRTGDDGRAEVRTDPRQDSRWRATAVQQAWVEGGRSAVHRIDNLPPGKPVRLPKAAPSPRKKLPRQGHAVGAGPNVVVTAVPDGIWAQMTGRTWHSGCPVGRDGLRLVRVNYWDYQGYRRRGEIVAASSAAGPMGAAIAEMYQRKLPIRAMYRVDRFGWGKRSHGGDDYASMAAGNTSAFNCRDVTGRPGVRSPHSYGRSLDINTWENPYRSARGTVPNRWWQPRSHPRVAWRSRSHPVVQIMARHGLRWTYGLGDTQHFDYVDGSGRAAYARPIPCDRYCD
;
A
#
# COMPACT_ATOMS: atom_id res chain seq x y z
N MET A 1 44.31 47.55 -69.26
CA MET A 1 45.36 48.24 -68.48
C MET A 1 46.03 47.19 -67.61
N HIS A 2 47.17 46.68 -68.08
CA HIS A 2 48.52 46.89 -67.51
C HIS A 2 48.74 46.04 -66.24
N LEU A 3 49.81 45.30 -66.01
CA LEU A 3 51.11 45.06 -66.67
C LEU A 3 51.61 43.77 -65.95
N GLY A 4 52.01 42.68 -66.62
CA GLY A 4 53.38 42.48 -67.08
C GLY A 4 54.36 42.18 -65.93
N HIS A 5 54.94 40.97 -65.89
CA HIS A 5 56.40 40.82 -65.95
C HIS A 5 56.80 39.38 -66.31
N ARG A 6 57.67 39.31 -67.32
CA ARG A 6 58.37 38.13 -67.83
C ARG A 6 59.59 37.87 -66.96
N LEU A 7 59.96 36.61 -66.78
CA LEU A 7 61.37 36.25 -66.70
C LEU A 7 61.58 34.86 -67.32
N SER A 8 62.47 34.84 -68.30
CA SER A 8 62.98 33.69 -69.04
C SER A 8 64.41 33.47 -68.57
N ILE A 9 64.80 32.22 -68.31
CA ILE A 9 66.15 31.59 -68.30
C ILE A 9 65.84 30.12 -67.93
N GLY A 10 66.33 29.05 -68.55
CA GLY A 10 67.29 28.81 -69.61
C GLY A 10 67.30 27.29 -69.83
N LEU A 11 67.45 26.86 -71.07
CA LEU A 11 67.44 25.47 -71.50
C LEU A 11 68.75 24.77 -71.10
N LEU A 12 68.70 23.60 -70.47
CA LEU A 12 69.78 22.61 -70.58
C LEU A 12 69.17 21.20 -70.67
N ALA A 13 69.35 20.59 -71.83
CA ALA A 13 68.92 19.22 -72.13
C ALA A 13 69.95 18.23 -71.57
N VAL A 14 69.46 17.22 -70.83
CA VAL A 14 70.18 15.98 -70.57
C VAL A 14 69.27 14.82 -71.00
N LEU A 15 69.69 14.14 -72.05
CA LEU A 15 69.15 12.88 -72.58
C LEU A 15 69.77 11.72 -71.79
N VAL A 16 69.01 10.99 -70.96
CA VAL A 16 69.35 9.61 -70.56
C VAL A 16 68.08 8.81 -70.23
N GLY A 17 67.90 7.70 -70.96
CA GLY A 17 67.36 6.44 -70.43
C GLY A 17 65.84 6.33 -70.23
N VAL A 18 65.13 5.94 -71.28
CA VAL A 18 63.81 5.30 -71.15
C VAL A 18 63.99 3.94 -70.46
N GLY A 19 63.84 3.92 -69.14
CA GLY A 19 63.45 2.73 -68.40
C GLY A 19 61.95 2.72 -68.28
N LEU A 20 61.26 1.95 -69.14
CA LEU A 20 59.86 1.60 -68.95
C LEU A 20 59.77 0.77 -67.66
N PHE A 21 59.63 1.43 -66.51
CA PHE A 21 59.08 0.79 -65.33
C PHE A 21 57.64 0.41 -65.67
N VAL A 22 57.45 -0.84 -66.05
CA VAL A 22 56.15 -1.49 -65.91
C VAL A 22 55.78 -1.30 -64.44
N PRO A 23 54.69 -0.60 -64.09
CA PRO A 23 54.25 -0.59 -62.71
C PRO A 23 53.97 -2.06 -62.39
N ALA A 24 54.73 -2.62 -61.45
CA ALA A 24 54.38 -3.88 -60.84
C ALA A 24 52.90 -3.74 -60.47
N HIS A 25 52.05 -4.52 -61.12
CA HIS A 25 50.66 -4.60 -60.72
C HIS A 25 50.72 -5.07 -59.27
N ALA A 26 50.51 -4.15 -58.32
CA ALA A 26 50.18 -4.53 -56.97
C ALA A 26 48.98 -5.46 -57.14
N ALA A 27 49.22 -6.76 -56.99
CA ALA A 27 48.17 -7.75 -57.04
C ALA A 27 47.13 -7.27 -56.05
N ARG A 28 45.93 -6.96 -56.56
CA ARG A 28 44.86 -6.43 -55.73
C ARG A 28 44.60 -7.49 -54.66
N ALA A 29 44.77 -7.10 -53.39
CA ALA A 29 44.53 -8.01 -52.28
C ALA A 29 43.15 -8.65 -52.44
N ALA A 30 43.10 -9.96 -52.20
CA ALA A 30 41.86 -10.71 -52.30
C ALA A 30 40.92 -10.26 -51.17
N THR A 31 39.63 -10.18 -51.44
CA THR A 31 38.63 -9.83 -50.42
C THR A 31 38.61 -10.92 -49.36
N ALA A 32 38.88 -10.59 -48.09
CA ALA A 32 38.68 -11.51 -46.98
C ALA A 32 37.28 -11.37 -46.39
N ALA A 33 36.70 -12.48 -45.96
CA ALA A 33 35.43 -12.53 -45.23
C ALA A 33 35.66 -13.19 -43.86
N LEU A 34 35.46 -12.42 -42.80
CA LEU A 34 35.52 -12.89 -41.42
C LEU A 34 34.10 -13.19 -40.91
N SER A 35 33.91 -14.30 -40.22
CA SER A 35 32.69 -14.58 -39.48
C SER A 35 32.97 -15.11 -38.07
N LEU A 36 32.09 -14.73 -37.14
CA LEU A 36 32.13 -15.16 -35.74
C LEU A 36 30.83 -15.88 -35.39
N ALA A 37 30.92 -16.99 -34.69
CA ALA A 37 29.77 -17.73 -34.18
C ALA A 37 30.03 -18.28 -32.78
N ALA A 38 29.00 -18.39 -31.94
CA ALA A 38 29.09 -19.10 -30.67
C ALA A 38 27.72 -19.66 -30.30
N ASP A 39 27.72 -20.80 -29.60
CA ASP A 39 26.48 -21.42 -29.17
C ASP A 39 25.89 -20.69 -27.94
N PRO A 40 24.55 -20.63 -27.81
CA PRO A 40 23.92 -20.09 -26.62
C PRO A 40 24.32 -20.86 -25.37
N ALA A 41 24.76 -20.15 -24.33
CA ALA A 41 25.18 -20.72 -23.05
C ALA A 41 24.55 -19.95 -21.87
N TYR A 42 24.68 -20.49 -20.66
CA TYR A 42 24.21 -19.78 -19.47
C TYR A 42 25.15 -18.63 -19.13
N ALA A 43 24.65 -17.62 -18.41
CA ALA A 43 25.55 -16.64 -17.81
C ALA A 43 26.45 -17.32 -16.76
N ASP A 44 27.64 -16.76 -16.57
CA ASP A 44 28.70 -17.26 -15.69
C ASP A 44 29.23 -18.65 -16.10
N THR A 45 29.02 -19.06 -17.35
CA THR A 45 29.61 -20.27 -17.94
C THR A 45 30.40 -19.92 -19.19
N GLU A 46 31.34 -20.77 -19.54
CA GLU A 46 32.13 -20.66 -20.75
C GLU A 46 31.33 -21.06 -21.99
N THR A 47 31.65 -20.42 -23.12
CA THR A 47 31.26 -20.84 -24.47
C THR A 47 32.46 -20.64 -25.39
N THR A 48 32.47 -21.37 -26.51
CA THR A 48 33.53 -21.29 -27.50
C THR A 48 33.09 -20.37 -28.64
N LEU A 49 33.82 -19.27 -28.80
CA LEU A 49 33.76 -18.45 -30.00
C LEU A 49 34.49 -19.17 -31.13
N ARG A 50 33.80 -19.39 -32.24
CA ARG A 50 34.33 -19.92 -33.50
C ARG A 50 34.56 -18.75 -34.44
N ILE A 51 35.75 -18.72 -35.01
CA ILE A 51 36.20 -17.70 -35.94
C ILE A 51 36.54 -18.41 -37.24
N ASP A 52 35.95 -17.94 -38.33
CA ASP A 52 36.21 -18.43 -39.68
C ASP A 52 36.65 -17.24 -40.55
N LEU A 53 37.82 -17.37 -41.18
CA LEU A 53 38.36 -16.37 -42.11
C LEU A 53 38.63 -17.05 -43.45
N VAL A 54 37.90 -16.61 -44.47
CA VAL A 54 38.01 -17.13 -45.84
C VAL A 54 38.31 -16.02 -46.83
N ASP A 55 38.94 -16.36 -47.95
CA ASP A 55 39.17 -15.45 -49.07
C ASP A 55 37.94 -15.31 -49.98
N GLY A 56 38.07 -14.53 -51.06
CA GLY A 56 36.99 -14.28 -52.02
C GLY A 56 36.56 -15.51 -52.83
N GLY A 57 37.38 -16.57 -52.83
CA GLY A 57 37.07 -17.88 -53.40
C GLY A 57 36.50 -18.88 -52.39
N GLY A 58 36.46 -18.53 -51.10
CA GLY A 58 36.01 -19.39 -50.02
C GLY A 58 37.08 -20.32 -49.44
N ALA A 59 38.36 -20.15 -49.81
CA ALA A 59 39.47 -20.88 -49.19
C ALA A 59 39.86 -20.26 -47.85
N GLY A 60 40.30 -21.08 -46.90
CA GLY A 60 40.72 -20.62 -45.57
C GLY A 60 42.00 -19.78 -45.62
N VAL A 61 42.03 -18.67 -44.89
CA VAL A 61 43.23 -17.84 -44.75
C VAL A 61 44.04 -18.33 -43.54
N ALA A 62 45.13 -19.05 -43.79
CA ALA A 62 45.95 -19.69 -42.75
C ALA A 62 46.95 -18.74 -42.09
N GLY A 63 47.22 -18.92 -40.79
CA GLY A 63 48.23 -18.14 -40.05
C GLY A 63 47.85 -16.68 -39.82
N ALA A 64 46.62 -16.28 -40.14
CA ALA A 64 46.13 -14.93 -39.97
C ALA A 64 45.88 -14.62 -38.48
N THR A 65 46.24 -13.41 -38.07
CA THR A 65 46.05 -12.93 -36.70
C THR A 65 44.73 -12.16 -36.60
N VAL A 66 43.84 -12.61 -35.71
CA VAL A 66 42.54 -11.96 -35.47
C VAL A 66 42.48 -11.46 -34.03
N ASP A 67 42.33 -10.14 -33.89
CA ASP A 67 42.14 -9.50 -32.58
C ASP A 67 40.68 -9.60 -32.16
N LEU A 68 40.45 -10.07 -30.94
CA LEU A 68 39.13 -10.27 -30.36
C LEU A 68 38.88 -9.23 -29.27
N GLU A 69 37.72 -8.57 -29.37
CA GLU A 69 37.25 -7.60 -28.39
C GLU A 69 35.83 -7.96 -27.94
N ARG A 70 35.47 -7.52 -26.74
CA ARG A 70 34.16 -7.69 -26.13
C ARG A 70 33.62 -6.32 -25.75
N ARG A 71 32.33 -6.11 -25.98
CA ARG A 71 31.64 -4.94 -25.43
C ARG A 71 31.52 -5.07 -23.91
N THR A 72 31.99 -4.07 -23.18
CA THR A 72 31.88 -4.00 -21.71
C THR A 72 31.46 -2.59 -21.34
N ALA A 73 30.30 -2.44 -20.70
CA ALA A 73 29.76 -1.12 -20.31
C ALA A 73 29.73 -0.08 -21.46
N GLY A 74 29.50 -0.55 -22.69
CA GLY A 74 29.39 0.29 -23.89
C GLY A 74 30.69 0.54 -24.65
N ALA A 75 31.85 0.16 -24.11
CA ALA A 75 33.16 0.25 -24.78
C ALA A 75 33.66 -1.12 -25.24
N TRP A 76 34.57 -1.16 -26.22
CA TRP A 76 35.26 -2.39 -26.60
C TRP A 76 36.48 -2.60 -25.71
N ALA A 77 36.63 -3.82 -25.19
CA ALA A 77 37.76 -4.24 -24.37
C ALA A 77 38.39 -5.50 -24.98
N PRO A 78 39.73 -5.63 -24.97
CA PRO A 78 40.40 -6.79 -25.55
C PRO A 78 40.04 -8.06 -24.79
N VAL A 79 39.76 -9.13 -25.53
CA VAL A 79 39.55 -10.50 -25.04
C VAL A 79 40.81 -11.33 -25.24
N GLY A 80 41.50 -11.13 -26.37
CA GLY A 80 42.70 -11.85 -26.74
C GLY A 80 42.92 -11.76 -28.24
N THR A 81 43.94 -12.46 -28.72
CA THR A 81 44.29 -12.55 -30.13
C THR A 81 44.44 -14.04 -30.48
N VAL A 82 43.89 -14.45 -31.61
CA VAL A 82 43.93 -15.84 -32.08
C VAL A 82 44.57 -15.93 -33.46
N THR A 83 45.13 -17.09 -33.79
CA THR A 83 45.71 -17.38 -35.09
C THR A 83 44.90 -18.48 -35.78
N THR A 84 44.58 -18.28 -37.06
CA THR A 84 43.84 -19.26 -37.86
C THR A 84 44.70 -20.46 -38.27
N ASP A 85 44.08 -21.65 -38.29
CA ASP A 85 44.66 -22.87 -38.82
C ASP A 85 44.67 -22.89 -40.36
N GLU A 86 45.12 -24.01 -40.96
CA GLU A 86 45.19 -24.18 -42.43
C GLU A 86 43.84 -24.04 -43.14
N ALA A 87 42.73 -24.29 -42.44
CA ALA A 87 41.37 -24.16 -42.97
C ALA A 87 40.76 -22.78 -42.69
N GLY A 88 41.52 -21.86 -42.09
CA GLY A 88 41.05 -20.51 -41.75
C GLY A 88 40.24 -20.47 -40.45
N HIS A 89 40.29 -21.52 -39.63
CA HIS A 89 39.52 -21.61 -38.39
C HIS A 89 40.34 -21.22 -37.17
N ALA A 90 39.72 -20.55 -36.21
CA ALA A 90 40.27 -20.34 -34.87
C ALA A 90 39.17 -20.43 -33.81
N THR A 91 39.56 -20.65 -32.55
CA THR A 91 38.61 -20.65 -31.43
C THR A 91 39.12 -19.87 -30.23
N GLN A 92 38.19 -19.27 -29.48
CA GLN A 92 38.47 -18.58 -28.22
C GLN A 92 37.40 -18.93 -27.18
N VAL A 93 37.82 -19.38 -26.01
CA VAL A 93 36.90 -19.61 -24.88
C VAL A 93 36.61 -18.28 -24.19
N VAL A 94 35.33 -17.98 -23.97
CA VAL A 94 34.87 -16.76 -23.30
C VAL A 94 33.80 -17.07 -22.25
N THR A 95 33.82 -16.36 -21.12
CA THR A 95 32.76 -16.45 -20.10
C THR A 95 31.68 -15.40 -20.35
N LEU A 96 30.42 -15.85 -20.43
CA LEU A 96 29.29 -14.96 -20.67
C LEU A 96 28.87 -14.17 -19.42
N SER A 97 28.61 -12.88 -19.60
CA SER A 97 28.11 -11.98 -18.56
C SER A 97 26.59 -12.13 -18.40
N ARG A 98 26.09 -11.83 -17.20
CA ARG A 98 24.66 -11.70 -16.92
C ARG A 98 24.03 -10.51 -17.65
N ALA A 99 24.82 -9.50 -18.02
CA ALA A 99 24.39 -8.39 -18.86
C ALA A 99 24.49 -8.82 -20.33
N ALA A 100 23.35 -8.85 -21.03
CA ALA A 100 23.31 -9.27 -22.43
C ALA A 100 24.15 -8.37 -23.35
N ASP A 101 24.17 -7.07 -23.06
CA ASP A 101 24.91 -6.07 -23.85
C ASP A 101 26.43 -6.29 -23.77
N ASP A 102 26.89 -7.01 -22.74
CA ASP A 102 28.30 -7.39 -22.62
C ASP A 102 28.64 -8.67 -23.40
N ASN A 103 27.66 -9.39 -23.96
CA ASN A 103 27.90 -10.64 -24.70
C ASN A 103 28.00 -10.40 -26.21
N VAL A 104 28.54 -9.24 -26.59
CA VAL A 104 28.82 -8.86 -27.97
C VAL A 104 30.32 -8.90 -28.18
N PHE A 105 30.76 -9.68 -29.17
CA PHE A 105 32.17 -9.87 -29.51
C PHE A 105 32.45 -9.35 -30.91
N ARG A 106 33.65 -8.81 -31.12
CA ARG A 106 34.16 -8.35 -32.40
C ARG A 106 35.47 -9.06 -32.68
N GLY A 107 35.62 -9.56 -33.90
CA GLY A 107 36.91 -9.95 -34.45
C GLY A 107 37.36 -8.93 -35.48
N THR A 108 38.64 -8.60 -35.46
CA THR A 108 39.27 -7.71 -36.44
C THR A 108 40.51 -8.38 -37.00
N TYR A 109 40.51 -8.61 -38.30
CA TYR A 109 41.68 -8.98 -39.08
C TYR A 109 42.17 -7.73 -39.80
N ALA A 110 43.43 -7.35 -39.57
CA ALA A 110 44.01 -6.12 -40.09
C ALA A 110 44.34 -6.17 -41.59
N GLY A 111 44.20 -7.33 -42.23
CA GLY A 111 44.71 -7.58 -43.57
C GLY A 111 46.18 -8.01 -43.56
N ASP A 112 46.65 -8.51 -44.69
CA ASP A 112 48.05 -8.79 -44.95
C ASP A 112 48.41 -8.35 -46.38
N GLU A 113 49.58 -8.77 -46.88
CA GLU A 113 50.04 -8.41 -48.23
C GLU A 113 49.13 -8.96 -49.35
N THR A 114 48.32 -9.98 -49.07
CA THR A 114 47.54 -10.72 -50.06
C THR A 114 46.03 -10.66 -49.81
N HIS A 115 45.57 -10.23 -48.63
CA HIS A 115 44.15 -10.15 -48.26
C HIS A 115 43.75 -8.81 -47.61
N ASP A 116 42.57 -8.31 -48.00
CA ASP A 116 41.99 -7.09 -47.44
C ASP A 116 41.62 -7.26 -45.95
N PRO A 117 41.60 -6.17 -45.15
CA PRO A 117 41.12 -6.22 -43.76
C PRO A 117 39.64 -6.62 -43.68
N ALA A 118 39.30 -7.36 -42.63
CA ALA A 118 37.94 -7.81 -42.37
C ALA A 118 37.57 -7.65 -40.88
N THR A 119 36.31 -7.30 -40.61
CA THR A 119 35.77 -7.26 -39.24
C THR A 119 34.40 -7.91 -39.21
N ALA A 120 34.10 -8.59 -38.10
CA ALA A 120 32.80 -9.18 -37.88
C ALA A 120 32.43 -9.14 -36.40
N GLN A 121 31.13 -9.17 -36.13
CA GLN A 121 30.60 -9.14 -34.77
C GLN A 121 29.57 -10.24 -34.57
N VAL A 122 29.50 -10.76 -33.35
CA VAL A 122 28.47 -11.71 -32.92
C VAL A 122 27.92 -11.34 -31.56
N SER A 123 26.59 -11.45 -31.41
CA SER A 123 25.91 -11.33 -30.11
C SER A 123 25.55 -12.73 -29.61
N VAL A 124 26.17 -13.17 -28.52
CA VAL A 124 25.93 -14.50 -27.96
C VAL A 124 24.69 -14.45 -27.09
N THR A 125 23.67 -15.24 -27.47
CA THR A 125 22.40 -15.31 -26.74
C THR A 125 22.55 -16.10 -25.45
N LEU A 126 22.01 -15.59 -24.35
CA LEU A 126 21.99 -16.29 -23.06
C LEU A 126 20.84 -17.30 -22.99
N LYS A 127 21.15 -18.52 -22.54
CA LYS A 127 20.14 -19.45 -22.01
C LYS A 127 19.64 -18.95 -20.66
N ARG A 128 18.32 -18.92 -20.48
CA ARG A 128 17.71 -18.50 -19.21
C ARG A 128 17.62 -19.67 -18.23
N ARG A 129 17.98 -19.43 -16.98
CA ARG A 129 17.75 -20.36 -15.88
C ARG A 129 16.32 -20.23 -15.37
N ALA A 130 15.66 -21.35 -15.11
CA ALA A 130 14.41 -21.33 -14.35
C ALA A 130 14.63 -20.68 -12.97
N SER A 131 13.61 -20.00 -12.43
CA SER A 131 13.73 -19.26 -11.19
C SER A 131 12.56 -19.50 -10.24
N ARG A 132 12.76 -19.16 -8.96
CA ARG A 132 11.78 -19.24 -7.89
C ARG A 132 11.79 -17.92 -7.13
N VAL A 133 10.63 -17.27 -7.07
CA VAL A 133 10.39 -16.11 -6.22
C VAL A 133 9.47 -16.50 -5.07
N VAL A 134 9.84 -16.12 -3.85
CA VAL A 134 9.10 -16.43 -2.62
C VAL A 134 8.82 -15.15 -1.86
N VAL A 135 7.59 -15.00 -1.38
CA VAL A 135 7.21 -13.98 -0.40
C VAL A 135 7.11 -14.65 0.96
N SER A 136 7.66 -14.02 1.99
CA SER A 136 7.56 -14.50 3.37
C SER A 136 7.39 -13.35 4.37
N GLY A 137 7.00 -13.71 5.59
CA GLY A 137 6.70 -12.77 6.67
C GLY A 137 5.98 -13.52 7.79
N PRO A 138 5.55 -12.83 8.86
CA PRO A 138 4.70 -13.45 9.85
C PRO A 138 3.36 -13.86 9.22
N GLY A 139 2.79 -14.99 9.65
CA GLY A 139 1.45 -15.43 9.24
C GLY A 139 0.33 -14.69 9.99
N GLN A 140 0.63 -14.15 11.17
CA GLN A 140 -0.30 -13.40 12.01
C GLN A 140 0.39 -12.17 12.60
N VAL A 141 -0.35 -11.08 12.74
CA VAL A 141 0.16 -9.83 13.30
C VAL A 141 -0.92 -9.13 14.11
N VAL A 142 -0.54 -8.52 15.24
CA VAL A 142 -1.47 -7.69 16.02
C VAL A 142 -1.64 -6.32 15.35
N ASP A 143 -2.88 -5.86 15.18
CA ASP A 143 -3.26 -4.60 14.52
C ASP A 143 -2.42 -3.40 14.99
N GLY A 144 -1.83 -2.70 14.02
CA GLY A 144 -0.95 -1.56 14.29
C GLY A 144 0.49 -1.93 14.65
N THR A 145 0.87 -3.20 14.59
CA THR A 145 2.27 -3.64 14.66
C THR A 145 2.90 -3.63 13.26
N SER A 146 4.08 -3.00 13.17
CA SER A 146 4.88 -2.98 11.95
C SER A 146 5.64 -4.29 11.76
N VAL A 147 5.45 -4.96 10.61
CA VAL A 147 6.10 -6.23 10.29
C VAL A 147 6.76 -6.23 8.92
N PRO A 148 7.83 -7.01 8.72
CA PRO A 148 8.48 -7.15 7.43
C PRO A 148 7.73 -8.13 6.52
N VAL A 149 7.64 -7.77 5.24
CA VAL A 149 7.31 -8.66 4.12
C VAL A 149 8.55 -8.77 3.26
N ARG A 150 9.07 -9.98 3.17
CA ARG A 150 10.34 -10.30 2.52
C ARG A 150 10.09 -10.96 1.19
N VAL A 151 10.96 -10.67 0.23
CA VAL A 151 11.02 -11.30 -1.07
C VAL A 151 12.38 -11.96 -1.19
N ARG A 152 12.40 -13.22 -1.63
CA ARG A 152 13.61 -13.94 -2.02
C ARG A 152 13.45 -14.41 -3.45
N TRP A 153 14.43 -14.12 -4.30
CA TRP A 153 14.48 -14.57 -5.68
C TRP A 153 15.77 -15.34 -5.92
N THR A 154 15.62 -16.61 -6.32
CA THR A 154 16.74 -17.49 -6.66
C THR A 154 16.49 -18.18 -7.99
N THR A 155 17.54 -18.68 -8.63
CA THR A 155 17.42 -19.70 -9.67
C THR A 155 16.90 -21.03 -9.07
N ALA A 156 16.54 -21.98 -9.93
CA ALA A 156 16.09 -23.30 -9.51
C ALA A 156 17.16 -24.08 -8.71
N ASP A 157 18.45 -23.86 -9.01
CA ASP A 157 19.61 -24.40 -8.29
C ASP A 157 20.00 -23.55 -7.05
N GLY A 158 19.22 -22.53 -6.69
CA GLY A 158 19.37 -21.79 -5.44
C GLY A 158 20.30 -20.57 -5.48
N ARG A 159 20.87 -20.22 -6.63
CA ARG A 159 21.71 -19.01 -6.78
C ARG A 159 20.86 -17.76 -6.60
N PRO A 160 21.35 -16.73 -5.90
CA PRO A 160 20.61 -15.48 -5.74
C PRO A 160 20.47 -14.72 -7.05
N VAL A 161 19.32 -14.07 -7.23
CA VAL A 161 19.03 -13.24 -8.40
C VAL A 161 18.79 -11.81 -7.96
N ALA A 162 19.66 -10.89 -8.37
CA ALA A 162 19.46 -9.45 -8.23
C ALA A 162 18.58 -8.94 -9.39
N GLY A 163 17.53 -8.19 -9.10
CA GLY A 163 16.65 -7.66 -10.16
C GLY A 163 15.32 -7.12 -9.67
N LYS A 164 14.50 -6.65 -10.61
CA LYS A 164 13.21 -6.01 -10.29
C LYS A 164 12.14 -7.05 -9.96
N VAL A 165 11.40 -6.80 -8.86
CA VAL A 165 10.28 -7.63 -8.41
C VAL A 165 9.09 -6.74 -8.03
N GLU A 166 7.94 -6.97 -8.65
CA GLU A 166 6.70 -6.29 -8.34
C GLU A 166 6.00 -6.97 -7.16
N LEU A 167 5.90 -6.26 -6.03
CA LEU A 167 5.19 -6.75 -4.85
C LEU A 167 3.75 -6.24 -4.86
N SER A 168 2.81 -7.17 -4.86
CA SER A 168 1.37 -6.92 -4.84
C SER A 168 0.74 -7.36 -3.53
N ARG A 169 -0.30 -6.62 -3.11
CA ARG A 169 -1.12 -6.93 -1.94
C ARG A 169 -2.61 -6.89 -2.29
N ALA A 170 -3.37 -7.84 -1.77
CA ALA A 170 -4.83 -7.80 -1.69
C ALA A 170 -5.26 -7.72 -0.22
N LEU A 171 -6.33 -6.97 0.07
CA LEU A 171 -6.87 -6.83 1.43
C LEU A 171 -8.16 -7.68 1.54
N GLY A 172 -8.20 -8.63 2.47
CA GLY A 172 -9.23 -9.67 2.50
C GLY A 172 -9.39 -10.33 1.13
N ASP A 173 -10.63 -10.49 0.67
CA ASP A 173 -10.97 -11.02 -0.66
C ASP A 173 -10.97 -9.96 -1.77
N GLY A 174 -10.51 -8.73 -1.48
CA GLY A 174 -10.43 -7.64 -2.44
C GLY A 174 -9.40 -7.86 -3.56
N PRO A 175 -9.33 -6.90 -4.52
CA PRO A 175 -8.45 -7.00 -5.67
C PRO A 175 -6.97 -6.86 -5.27
N TRP A 176 -6.10 -7.47 -6.09
CA TRP A 176 -4.66 -7.26 -6.02
C TRP A 176 -4.28 -5.85 -6.47
N ARG A 177 -3.40 -5.20 -5.72
CA ARG A 177 -2.81 -3.90 -6.08
C ARG A 177 -1.30 -3.98 -5.92
N THR A 178 -0.56 -3.47 -6.89
CA THR A 178 0.89 -3.30 -6.76
C THR A 178 1.16 -2.27 -5.68
N ILE A 179 1.94 -2.65 -4.67
CA ILE A 179 2.31 -1.77 -3.55
C ILE A 179 3.63 -1.08 -3.86
N ARG A 180 4.60 -1.84 -4.39
CA ARG A 180 5.94 -1.33 -4.69
C ARG A 180 6.65 -2.27 -5.67
N THR A 181 7.47 -1.70 -6.54
CA THR A 181 8.50 -2.45 -7.27
C THR A 181 9.78 -2.42 -6.45
N LEU A 182 10.21 -3.58 -5.98
CA LEU A 182 11.43 -3.79 -5.23
C LEU A 182 12.57 -4.17 -6.18
N ARG A 183 13.81 -4.04 -5.71
CA ARG A 183 14.98 -4.64 -6.35
C ARG A 183 15.63 -5.59 -5.35
N THR A 184 15.75 -6.87 -5.70
CA THR A 184 16.55 -7.82 -4.91
C THR A 184 18.02 -7.48 -5.06
N GLY A 185 18.77 -7.56 -3.95
CA GLY A 185 20.22 -7.38 -3.95
C GLY A 185 20.97 -8.61 -4.46
N ASP A 186 22.29 -8.58 -4.36
CA ASP A 186 23.18 -9.67 -4.77
C ASP A 186 22.99 -10.96 -3.95
N ASP A 187 22.38 -10.84 -2.76
CA ASP A 187 21.94 -11.96 -1.92
C ASP A 187 20.56 -12.53 -2.32
N GLY A 188 19.94 -11.95 -3.35
CA GLY A 188 18.63 -12.31 -3.87
C GLY A 188 17.47 -11.88 -2.98
N ARG A 189 17.66 -10.92 -2.06
CA ARG A 189 16.64 -10.53 -1.08
C ARG A 189 16.20 -9.07 -1.24
N ALA A 190 14.94 -8.82 -0.90
CA ALA A 190 14.39 -7.49 -0.70
C ALA A 190 13.34 -7.53 0.42
N GLU A 191 13.07 -6.40 1.06
CA GLU A 191 12.08 -6.31 2.14
C GLU A 191 11.29 -5.00 2.03
N VAL A 192 10.03 -5.05 2.46
CA VAL A 192 9.23 -3.86 2.78
C VAL A 192 8.57 -4.04 4.14
N ARG A 193 8.39 -2.94 4.88
CA ARG A 193 7.60 -2.95 6.11
C ARG A 193 6.14 -2.61 5.82
N THR A 194 5.23 -3.23 6.56
CA THR A 194 3.80 -2.97 6.48
C THR A 194 3.20 -2.93 7.89
N ASP A 195 2.13 -2.13 8.05
CA ASP A 195 1.32 -2.05 9.26
C ASP A 195 -0.10 -2.53 8.94
N PRO A 196 -0.36 -3.85 8.91
CA PRO A 196 -1.67 -4.35 8.50
C PRO A 196 -2.77 -3.85 9.44
N ARG A 197 -3.85 -3.34 8.84
CA ARG A 197 -5.08 -2.93 9.54
C ARG A 197 -6.25 -3.89 9.31
N GLN A 198 -6.02 -4.89 8.47
CA GLN A 198 -6.93 -5.97 8.15
C GLN A 198 -6.13 -7.10 7.50
N ASP A 199 -6.73 -8.27 7.39
CA ASP A 199 -6.11 -9.43 6.74
C ASP A 199 -5.64 -9.07 5.34
N SER A 200 -4.46 -9.59 4.98
CA SER A 200 -3.82 -9.27 3.72
C SER A 200 -3.19 -10.50 3.09
N ARG A 201 -3.18 -10.50 1.75
CA ARG A 201 -2.56 -11.51 0.91
C ARG A 201 -1.48 -10.83 0.09
N TRP A 202 -0.32 -11.46 -0.04
CA TRP A 202 0.86 -10.90 -0.67
C TRP A 202 1.39 -11.85 -1.74
N ARG A 203 1.85 -11.29 -2.86
CA ARG A 203 2.54 -12.05 -3.90
C ARG A 203 3.55 -11.16 -4.60
N ALA A 204 4.60 -11.77 -5.12
CA ALA A 204 5.64 -11.11 -5.88
C ALA A 204 5.63 -11.62 -7.33
N THR A 205 5.88 -10.73 -8.29
CA THR A 205 6.14 -11.08 -9.70
C THR A 205 7.53 -10.58 -10.07
N ALA A 206 8.47 -11.50 -10.29
CA ALA A 206 9.82 -11.19 -10.72
C ALA A 206 9.85 -10.97 -12.24
N VAL A 207 10.50 -9.89 -12.68
CA VAL A 207 10.60 -9.52 -14.09
C VAL A 207 11.70 -10.37 -14.74
N GLN A 208 11.39 -11.02 -15.86
CA GLN A 208 12.37 -11.80 -16.62
C GLN A 208 13.61 -10.96 -16.97
N GLN A 209 14.79 -11.59 -16.87
CA GLN A 209 16.07 -10.98 -17.28
C GLN A 209 16.68 -11.78 -18.43
N ALA A 210 17.79 -11.29 -18.99
CA ALA A 210 18.47 -11.97 -20.08
C ALA A 210 18.93 -13.40 -19.73
N TRP A 211 19.35 -13.63 -18.48
CA TRP A 211 19.96 -14.89 -18.03
C TRP A 211 19.07 -15.74 -17.10
N VAL A 212 17.91 -15.23 -16.71
CA VAL A 212 17.02 -15.90 -15.74
C VAL A 212 15.55 -15.60 -16.05
N GLU A 213 14.74 -16.65 -15.96
CA GLU A 213 13.30 -16.57 -16.16
C GLU A 213 12.64 -15.71 -15.08
N GLY A 214 11.57 -15.03 -15.46
CA GLY A 214 10.67 -14.38 -14.50
C GLY A 214 9.95 -15.40 -13.64
N GLY A 215 9.06 -14.93 -12.78
CA GLY A 215 8.25 -15.85 -11.98
C GLY A 215 7.24 -15.15 -11.11
N ARG A 216 6.26 -15.90 -10.62
CA ARG A 216 5.27 -15.42 -9.66
C ARG A 216 5.31 -16.28 -8.41
N SER A 217 5.30 -15.66 -7.24
CA SER A 217 5.33 -16.38 -5.98
C SER A 217 3.98 -17.02 -5.68
N ALA A 218 3.99 -18.02 -4.80
CA ALA A 218 2.80 -18.39 -4.04
C ALA A 218 2.29 -17.18 -3.22
N VAL A 219 1.02 -17.26 -2.81
CA VAL A 219 0.39 -16.23 -1.98
C VAL A 219 0.80 -16.42 -0.52
N HIS A 220 1.41 -15.40 0.08
CA HIS A 220 1.66 -15.33 1.51
C HIS A 220 0.50 -14.60 2.20
N ARG A 221 -0.07 -15.17 3.27
CA ARG A 221 -1.17 -14.56 4.03
C ARG A 221 -0.65 -13.98 5.33
N ILE A 222 -1.21 -12.83 5.71
CA ILE A 222 -0.99 -12.20 7.01
C ILE A 222 -2.36 -11.89 7.60
N ASP A 223 -2.72 -12.62 8.65
CA ASP A 223 -3.96 -12.41 9.41
C ASP A 223 -3.74 -11.26 10.39
N ASN A 224 -4.65 -10.30 10.40
CA ASN A 224 -4.65 -9.21 11.35
C ASN A 224 -5.45 -9.62 12.58
N LEU A 225 -4.82 -9.56 13.75
CA LEU A 225 -5.42 -9.93 15.02
C LEU A 225 -5.75 -8.68 15.84
N PRO A 226 -6.90 -8.66 16.54
CA PRO A 226 -7.25 -7.55 17.40
C PRO A 226 -6.30 -7.44 18.61
N PRO A 227 -5.87 -6.23 19.00
CA PRO A 227 -5.03 -6.03 20.20
C PRO A 227 -5.83 -6.13 21.50
N GLY A 228 -7.16 -6.02 21.43
CA GLY A 228 -8.08 -6.15 22.55
C GLY A 228 -8.82 -7.49 22.54
N LYS A 229 -9.44 -7.83 23.67
CA LYS A 229 -10.27 -9.04 23.79
C LYS A 229 -11.64 -8.80 23.13
N PRO A 230 -12.02 -9.56 22.09
CA PRO A 230 -13.36 -9.50 21.51
C PRO A 230 -14.45 -9.73 22.56
N VAL A 231 -15.60 -9.07 22.39
CA VAL A 231 -16.78 -9.26 23.21
C VAL A 231 -17.45 -10.58 22.83
N ARG A 232 -17.68 -11.44 23.84
CA ARG A 232 -18.46 -12.66 23.68
C ARG A 232 -19.87 -12.41 24.19
N LEU A 233 -20.81 -12.23 23.28
CA LEU A 233 -22.23 -12.07 23.64
C LEU A 233 -22.88 -13.45 23.87
N PRO A 234 -23.94 -13.54 24.68
CA PRO A 234 -24.72 -14.76 24.81
C PRO A 234 -25.21 -15.27 23.44
N LYS A 235 -25.23 -16.59 23.22
CA LYS A 235 -25.63 -17.19 21.93
C LYS A 235 -27.03 -16.75 21.47
N ALA A 236 -27.95 -16.53 22.40
CA ALA A 236 -29.31 -16.09 22.13
C ALA A 236 -29.46 -14.55 22.00
N ALA A 237 -28.38 -13.78 22.12
CA ALA A 237 -28.44 -12.33 22.01
C ALA A 237 -28.76 -11.93 20.56
N PRO A 238 -29.77 -11.07 20.32
CA PRO A 238 -30.08 -10.62 18.98
C PRO A 238 -29.00 -9.67 18.48
N SER A 239 -28.77 -9.68 17.17
CA SER A 239 -27.85 -8.76 16.50
C SER A 239 -28.55 -7.45 16.11
N PRO A 240 -27.81 -6.32 16.02
CA PRO A 240 -28.35 -5.05 15.52
C PRO A 240 -29.08 -5.22 14.18
N ARG A 241 -30.26 -4.60 14.06
CA ARG A 241 -31.09 -4.66 12.84
C ARG A 241 -30.50 -3.85 11.68
N LYS A 242 -29.66 -2.87 11.97
CA LYS A 242 -29.00 -2.05 10.94
C LYS A 242 -27.50 -2.31 10.96
N LYS A 243 -26.97 -2.75 9.81
CA LYS A 243 -25.52 -2.89 9.61
C LYS A 243 -24.92 -1.52 9.29
N LEU A 244 -23.73 -1.27 9.82
CA LEU A 244 -22.97 -0.05 9.53
C LEU A 244 -21.73 -0.41 8.71
N PRO A 245 -21.23 0.54 7.90
CA PRO A 245 -19.87 0.46 7.39
C PRO A 245 -18.87 0.24 8.53
N ARG A 246 -17.73 -0.38 8.21
CA ARG A 246 -16.65 -0.55 9.20
C ARG A 246 -16.17 0.83 9.65
N GLN A 247 -16.10 1.06 10.97
CA GLN A 247 -15.56 2.28 11.51
C GLN A 247 -14.07 2.41 11.14
N GLY A 248 -13.63 3.64 10.85
CA GLY A 248 -12.22 3.94 10.65
C GLY A 248 -11.35 3.44 11.80
N HIS A 249 -10.12 3.04 11.47
CA HIS A 249 -9.14 2.61 12.47
C HIS A 249 -8.72 3.78 13.37
N ALA A 250 -8.31 3.46 14.59
CA ALA A 250 -7.77 4.44 15.53
C ALA A 250 -6.54 5.17 14.95
N VAL A 251 -6.39 6.44 15.32
CA VAL A 251 -5.26 7.30 14.95
C VAL A 251 -4.40 7.60 16.16
N GLY A 252 -3.09 7.64 15.99
CA GLY A 252 -2.14 7.91 17.06
C GLY A 252 -2.19 6.90 18.23
N ALA A 253 -1.56 7.27 19.33
CA ALA A 253 -1.52 6.47 20.56
C ALA A 253 -2.73 6.75 21.46
N GLY A 254 -3.07 5.77 22.30
CA GLY A 254 -4.07 5.95 23.36
C GLY A 254 -5.48 6.31 22.84
N PRO A 255 -6.29 6.99 23.67
CA PRO A 255 -7.63 7.44 23.29
C PRO A 255 -7.61 8.60 22.28
N ASN A 256 -6.51 9.35 22.17
CA ASN A 256 -6.33 10.44 21.20
C ASN A 256 -7.57 11.35 21.07
N VAL A 257 -8.06 11.90 22.19
CA VAL A 257 -9.22 12.78 22.19
C VAL A 257 -8.85 14.09 21.50
N VAL A 258 -9.64 14.48 20.50
CA VAL A 258 -9.50 15.75 19.79
C VAL A 258 -10.85 16.43 19.76
N VAL A 259 -10.93 17.64 20.31
CA VAL A 259 -12.14 18.47 20.34
C VAL A 259 -11.90 19.71 19.48
N THR A 260 -12.75 19.94 18.49
CA THR A 260 -12.65 21.10 17.59
C THR A 260 -13.98 21.81 17.45
N ALA A 261 -13.97 23.03 16.92
CA ALA A 261 -15.16 23.59 16.28
C ALA A 261 -15.69 22.63 15.21
N VAL A 262 -17.01 22.67 14.94
CA VAL A 262 -17.61 21.85 13.88
C VAL A 262 -17.14 22.37 12.52
N PRO A 263 -16.40 21.59 11.71
CA PRO A 263 -15.93 22.02 10.39
C PRO A 263 -17.07 22.23 9.39
N ASP A 264 -16.87 23.06 8.36
CA ASP A 264 -17.93 23.43 7.40
C ASP A 264 -18.56 22.21 6.71
N GLY A 265 -17.73 21.30 6.21
CA GLY A 265 -18.23 20.08 5.54
C GLY A 265 -19.05 19.18 6.46
N ILE A 266 -18.79 19.20 7.78
CA ILE A 266 -19.58 18.45 8.77
C ILE A 266 -20.85 19.21 9.10
N TRP A 267 -20.77 20.53 9.26
CA TRP A 267 -21.95 21.37 9.49
C TRP A 267 -22.97 21.24 8.36
N ALA A 268 -22.51 21.24 7.11
CA ALA A 268 -23.36 21.02 5.94
C ALA A 268 -24.04 19.63 5.97
N GLN A 269 -23.36 18.59 6.46
CA GLN A 269 -23.94 17.25 6.61
C GLN A 269 -25.00 17.19 7.73
N MET A 270 -24.83 17.97 8.79
CA MET A 270 -25.76 18.03 9.92
C MET A 270 -27.02 18.85 9.64
N THR A 271 -26.89 19.91 8.83
CA THR A 271 -27.98 20.85 8.54
C THR A 271 -29.10 20.17 7.76
N GLY A 272 -30.34 20.39 8.19
CA GLY A 272 -31.53 19.68 7.70
C GLY A 272 -31.65 18.23 8.19
N ARG A 273 -30.76 17.80 9.09
CA ARG A 273 -30.76 16.46 9.71
C ARG A 273 -30.77 16.57 11.22
N THR A 274 -29.60 16.50 11.85
CA THR A 274 -29.44 16.61 13.30
C THR A 274 -29.45 18.06 13.77
N TRP A 275 -29.34 19.03 12.87
CA TRP A 275 -29.53 20.46 13.13
C TRP A 275 -30.47 21.08 12.10
N HIS A 276 -31.35 21.99 12.51
CA HIS A 276 -32.24 22.77 11.65
C HIS A 276 -32.65 24.08 12.35
N SER A 277 -33.36 24.96 11.63
CA SER A 277 -33.94 26.16 12.25
C SER A 277 -34.87 25.79 13.40
N GLY A 278 -34.78 26.51 14.53
CA GLY A 278 -35.51 26.22 15.76
C GLY A 278 -34.75 25.33 16.76
N CYS A 279 -33.57 24.84 16.41
CA CYS A 279 -32.69 24.14 17.35
C CYS A 279 -32.11 25.09 18.40
N PRO A 280 -32.02 24.67 19.67
CA PRO A 280 -31.67 25.55 20.78
C PRO A 280 -30.17 25.87 20.86
N VAL A 281 -29.33 25.14 20.13
CA VAL A 281 -27.87 25.35 20.12
C VAL A 281 -27.42 25.56 18.67
N GLY A 282 -26.87 26.74 18.41
CA GLY A 282 -26.24 27.08 17.12
C GLY A 282 -24.88 26.41 16.95
N ARG A 283 -24.29 26.55 15.75
CA ARG A 283 -22.99 25.96 15.41
C ARG A 283 -21.89 26.30 16.40
N ASP A 284 -21.81 27.56 16.84
CA ASP A 284 -20.77 28.06 17.75
C ASP A 284 -20.86 27.44 19.16
N GLY A 285 -22.05 26.95 19.53
CA GLY A 285 -22.28 26.22 20.77
C GLY A 285 -21.95 24.73 20.67
N LEU A 286 -21.59 24.21 19.49
CA LEU A 286 -21.30 22.79 19.26
C LEU A 286 -19.81 22.55 18.99
N ARG A 287 -19.35 21.37 19.39
CA ARG A 287 -17.99 20.89 19.15
C ARG A 287 -18.04 19.48 18.60
N LEU A 288 -17.12 19.19 17.68
CA LEU A 288 -16.86 17.84 17.22
C LEU A 288 -15.83 17.20 18.13
N VAL A 289 -16.18 16.05 18.70
CA VAL A 289 -15.27 15.21 19.48
C VAL A 289 -14.91 14.01 18.64
N ARG A 290 -13.61 13.79 18.47
CA ARG A 290 -13.05 12.58 17.85
C ARG A 290 -12.23 11.83 18.88
N VAL A 291 -12.48 10.54 19.03
CA VAL A 291 -11.86 9.72 20.07
C VAL A 291 -11.68 8.28 19.62
N ASN A 292 -10.57 7.67 20.00
CA ASN A 292 -10.34 6.26 19.78
C ASN A 292 -11.11 5.44 20.83
N TYR A 293 -11.71 4.33 20.42
CA TYR A 293 -12.44 3.41 21.28
C TYR A 293 -12.10 1.94 20.89
N TRP A 294 -12.44 0.99 21.76
CA TRP A 294 -12.35 -0.44 21.45
C TRP A 294 -13.67 -0.93 20.88
N ASP A 295 -13.66 -1.51 19.67
CA ASP A 295 -14.85 -2.16 19.13
C ASP A 295 -15.12 -3.52 19.77
N TYR A 296 -16.26 -4.12 19.43
CA TYR A 296 -16.64 -5.42 19.99
C TYR A 296 -15.77 -6.55 19.44
N GLN A 297 -15.06 -6.34 18.33
CA GLN A 297 -14.10 -7.26 17.77
C GLN A 297 -12.71 -7.11 18.40
N GLY A 298 -12.52 -6.16 19.31
CA GLY A 298 -11.25 -5.92 20.00
C GLY A 298 -10.28 -5.04 19.22
N TYR A 299 -10.69 -4.42 18.12
CA TYR A 299 -9.88 -3.44 17.39
C TYR A 299 -10.04 -2.04 17.95
N ARG A 300 -8.98 -1.24 17.81
CA ARG A 300 -9.05 0.19 18.09
C ARG A 300 -9.67 0.91 16.89
N ARG A 301 -10.77 1.61 17.11
CA ARG A 301 -11.52 2.37 16.10
C ARG A 301 -11.54 3.86 16.43
N ARG A 302 -11.86 4.70 15.45
CA ARG A 302 -12.02 6.14 15.59
C ARG A 302 -13.49 6.53 15.47
N GLY A 303 -14.06 7.03 16.57
CA GLY A 303 -15.43 7.50 16.64
C GLY A 303 -15.55 9.02 16.55
N GLU A 304 -16.76 9.48 16.21
CA GLU A 304 -17.12 10.89 16.21
C GLU A 304 -18.46 11.11 16.90
N ILE A 305 -18.52 12.11 17.80
CA ILE A 305 -19.77 12.67 18.32
C ILE A 305 -19.73 14.20 18.20
N VAL A 306 -20.90 14.83 18.12
CA VAL A 306 -21.04 16.28 18.28
C VAL A 306 -21.74 16.54 19.59
N ALA A 307 -21.25 17.50 20.37
CA ALA A 307 -21.79 17.83 21.69
C ALA A 307 -21.74 19.34 21.90
N ALA A 308 -22.45 19.83 22.92
CA ALA A 308 -22.32 21.20 23.38
C ALA A 308 -20.87 21.48 23.80
N SER A 309 -20.40 22.71 23.59
CA SER A 309 -19.05 23.13 23.97
C SER A 309 -18.71 22.81 25.42
N SER A 310 -19.67 22.97 26.35
CA SER A 310 -19.52 22.65 27.76
C SER A 310 -19.44 21.15 28.06
N ALA A 311 -20.03 20.30 27.23
CA ALA A 311 -20.12 18.86 27.44
C ALA A 311 -19.08 18.05 26.65
N ALA A 312 -18.51 18.64 25.59
CA ALA A 312 -17.62 17.97 24.65
C ALA A 312 -16.34 17.42 25.32
N GLY A 313 -15.70 18.22 26.18
CA GLY A 313 -14.53 17.79 26.96
C GLY A 313 -14.86 16.61 27.90
N PRO A 314 -15.84 16.77 28.80
CA PRO A 314 -16.29 15.69 29.70
C PRO A 314 -16.71 14.40 29.00
N MET A 315 -17.48 14.47 27.91
CA MET A 315 -17.85 13.29 27.11
C MET A 315 -16.62 12.62 26.47
N GLY A 316 -15.71 13.42 25.90
CA GLY A 316 -14.45 12.92 25.36
C GLY A 316 -13.60 12.22 26.42
N ALA A 317 -13.51 12.79 27.62
CA ALA A 317 -12.78 12.22 28.75
C ALA A 317 -13.40 10.92 29.28
N ALA A 318 -14.74 10.84 29.35
CA ALA A 318 -15.45 9.62 29.73
C ALA A 318 -15.18 8.47 28.75
N ILE A 319 -15.25 8.75 27.45
CA ILE A 319 -14.93 7.76 26.41
C ILE A 319 -13.44 7.40 26.44
N ALA A 320 -12.55 8.35 26.73
CA ALA A 320 -11.13 8.08 26.89
C ALA A 320 -10.85 7.15 28.08
N GLU A 321 -11.53 7.33 29.21
CA GLU A 321 -11.40 6.41 30.34
C GLU A 321 -11.98 5.03 30.01
N MET A 322 -13.11 4.95 29.30
CA MET A 322 -13.60 3.67 28.76
C MET A 322 -12.55 2.98 27.88
N TYR A 323 -11.88 3.74 27.01
CA TYR A 323 -10.79 3.24 26.18
C TYR A 323 -9.63 2.69 27.02
N GLN A 324 -9.19 3.43 28.05
CA GLN A 324 -8.11 3.00 28.95
C GLN A 324 -8.48 1.71 29.69
N ARG A 325 -9.74 1.57 30.11
CA ARG A 325 -10.27 0.37 30.76
C ARG A 325 -10.67 -0.76 29.79
N LYS A 326 -10.43 -0.59 28.48
CA LYS A 326 -10.80 -1.54 27.42
C LYS A 326 -12.30 -1.93 27.43
N LEU A 327 -13.16 -0.98 27.80
CA LEU A 327 -14.62 -1.11 27.76
C LEU A 327 -15.13 -0.83 26.34
N PRO A 328 -15.78 -1.81 25.69
CA PRO A 328 -16.07 -1.69 24.26
C PRO A 328 -17.26 -0.79 23.94
N ILE A 329 -17.15 -0.11 22.81
CA ILE A 329 -18.24 0.61 22.15
C ILE A 329 -18.48 -0.07 20.80
N ARG A 330 -19.75 -0.33 20.44
CA ARG A 330 -20.07 -1.06 19.21
C ARG A 330 -19.78 -0.23 17.96
N ALA A 331 -20.31 0.99 17.92
CA ALA A 331 -20.12 1.94 16.84
C ALA A 331 -20.26 3.36 17.39
N MET A 332 -19.65 4.34 16.72
CA MET A 332 -19.71 5.74 17.13
C MET A 332 -19.68 6.65 15.89
N TYR A 333 -20.85 6.80 15.31
CA TYR A 333 -21.13 7.70 14.20
C TYR A 333 -22.02 8.84 14.67
N ARG A 334 -21.82 10.03 14.11
CA ARG A 334 -22.77 11.13 14.25
C ARG A 334 -24.12 10.75 13.65
N VAL A 335 -25.21 11.19 14.27
CA VAL A 335 -26.57 10.78 13.88
C VAL A 335 -26.96 11.28 12.48
N ASP A 336 -26.32 12.33 11.96
CA ASP A 336 -26.57 12.83 10.59
C ASP A 336 -26.28 11.79 9.50
N ARG A 337 -25.42 10.81 9.79
CA ARG A 337 -25.13 9.66 8.90
C ARG A 337 -26.33 8.73 8.69
N PHE A 338 -27.34 8.82 9.55
CA PHE A 338 -28.55 8.00 9.48
C PHE A 338 -29.68 8.67 8.69
N GLY A 339 -29.52 9.94 8.29
CA GLY A 339 -30.52 10.71 7.56
C GLY A 339 -31.55 11.37 8.48
N TRP A 340 -32.57 11.97 7.87
CA TRP A 340 -33.71 12.57 8.58
C TRP A 340 -34.73 11.50 8.97
N GLY A 341 -35.09 11.46 10.25
CA GLY A 341 -36.13 10.60 10.78
C GLY A 341 -37.45 11.34 10.89
N LYS A 342 -38.43 11.01 10.03
CA LYS A 342 -39.78 11.60 10.09
C LYS A 342 -40.45 11.47 11.46
N ARG A 343 -40.20 10.35 12.16
CA ARG A 343 -40.75 10.09 13.50
C ARG A 343 -40.07 10.88 14.62
N SER A 344 -38.81 11.24 14.41
CA SER A 344 -38.00 11.98 15.38
C SER A 344 -38.05 13.48 15.11
N HIS A 345 -38.51 13.93 13.94
CA HIS A 345 -38.40 15.33 13.50
C HIS A 345 -36.98 15.88 13.68
N GLY A 346 -35.99 15.10 13.22
CA GLY A 346 -34.57 15.36 13.39
C GLY A 346 -33.73 14.26 12.73
N GLY A 347 -32.50 14.03 13.20
CA GLY A 347 -31.72 12.87 12.78
C GLY A 347 -32.42 11.55 13.16
N ASP A 348 -32.35 10.52 12.30
CA ASP A 348 -33.04 9.24 12.50
C ASP A 348 -32.47 8.43 13.69
N ASP A 349 -33.03 8.71 14.87
CA ASP A 349 -32.66 8.12 16.14
C ASP A 349 -32.98 6.63 16.22
N TYR A 350 -34.11 6.21 15.63
CA TYR A 350 -34.49 4.81 15.58
C TYR A 350 -33.50 3.99 14.77
N ALA A 351 -33.03 4.53 13.63
CA ALA A 351 -32.00 3.89 12.83
C ALA A 351 -30.63 3.86 13.54
N SER A 352 -30.27 4.94 14.24
CA SER A 352 -29.06 5.01 15.09
C SER A 352 -29.10 3.93 16.18
N MET A 353 -30.20 3.87 16.93
CA MET A 353 -30.38 2.89 17.99
C MET A 353 -30.39 1.46 17.46
N ALA A 354 -31.07 1.20 16.35
CA ALA A 354 -31.14 -0.11 15.70
C ALA A 354 -29.79 -0.61 15.16
N ALA A 355 -28.82 0.28 15.00
CA ALA A 355 -27.44 -0.05 14.66
C ALA A 355 -26.54 -0.27 15.89
N GLY A 356 -27.04 0.03 17.10
CA GLY A 356 -26.26 -0.01 18.34
C GLY A 356 -25.21 1.10 18.42
N ASN A 357 -25.53 2.27 17.86
CA ASN A 357 -24.61 3.40 17.72
C ASN A 357 -24.53 4.23 19.01
N THR A 358 -23.32 4.66 19.38
CA THR A 358 -23.09 5.64 20.45
C THR A 358 -23.13 7.05 19.87
N SER A 359 -23.93 7.95 20.45
CA SER A 359 -24.19 9.28 19.90
C SER A 359 -24.53 10.32 20.96
N ALA A 360 -24.30 11.60 20.64
CA ALA A 360 -24.65 12.73 21.49
C ALA A 360 -25.68 13.65 20.80
N PHE A 361 -25.28 14.83 20.29
CA PHE A 361 -26.20 15.82 19.73
C PHE A 361 -27.11 15.27 18.62
N ASN A 362 -28.42 15.50 18.80
CA ASN A 362 -29.46 15.31 17.80
C ASN A 362 -30.63 16.24 18.17
N CYS A 363 -30.80 17.34 17.44
CA CYS A 363 -31.95 18.22 17.60
C CYS A 363 -33.19 17.55 17.02
N ARG A 364 -34.04 17.04 17.92
CA ARG A 364 -35.16 16.16 17.59
C ARG A 364 -36.21 16.17 18.70
N ASP A 365 -37.35 15.59 18.40
CA ASP A 365 -38.34 15.18 19.40
C ASP A 365 -37.84 13.98 20.22
N VAL A 366 -38.39 13.80 21.42
CA VAL A 366 -38.18 12.62 22.27
C VAL A 366 -38.71 11.38 21.54
N THR A 367 -37.95 10.29 21.61
CA THR A 367 -38.29 9.03 20.94
C THR A 367 -39.61 8.51 21.52
N GLY A 368 -40.63 8.32 20.68
CA GLY A 368 -41.97 7.93 21.12
C GLY A 368 -42.90 9.08 21.53
N ARG A 369 -42.42 10.33 21.56
CA ARG A 369 -43.19 11.54 21.93
C ARG A 369 -43.02 12.72 20.96
N PRO A 370 -43.77 12.74 19.84
CA PRO A 370 -43.75 13.85 18.89
C PRO A 370 -44.09 15.20 19.57
N GLY A 371 -43.41 16.27 19.17
CA GLY A 371 -43.58 17.64 19.68
C GLY A 371 -42.87 17.94 21.01
N VAL A 372 -42.31 16.96 21.70
CA VAL A 372 -41.56 17.17 22.94
C VAL A 372 -40.06 17.14 22.64
N ARG A 373 -39.35 18.24 22.92
CA ARG A 373 -37.93 18.35 22.58
C ARG A 373 -37.05 17.41 23.40
N SER A 374 -36.21 16.64 22.72
CA SER A 374 -35.25 15.73 23.35
C SER A 374 -34.12 16.48 24.08
N PRO A 375 -33.63 15.96 25.24
CA PRO A 375 -32.40 16.45 25.88
C PRO A 375 -31.17 16.45 24.94
N HIS A 376 -31.13 15.52 23.98
CA HIS A 376 -30.09 15.48 22.94
C HIS A 376 -30.03 16.74 22.08
N SER A 377 -31.13 17.51 22.00
CA SER A 377 -31.20 18.76 21.24
C SER A 377 -30.30 19.86 21.81
N TYR A 378 -29.88 19.74 23.06
CA TYR A 378 -28.97 20.68 23.72
C TYR A 378 -27.51 20.22 23.64
N GLY A 379 -27.22 19.07 23.04
CA GLY A 379 -25.87 18.53 22.93
C GLY A 379 -25.23 18.12 24.26
N ARG A 380 -26.04 17.96 25.31
CA ARG A 380 -25.58 17.59 26.67
C ARG A 380 -25.84 16.13 27.02
N SER A 381 -26.52 15.38 26.16
CA SER A 381 -26.82 13.97 26.38
C SER A 381 -25.90 13.07 25.55
N LEU A 382 -25.58 11.89 26.08
CA LEU A 382 -24.77 10.86 25.46
C LEU A 382 -25.46 9.50 25.63
N ASP A 383 -25.75 8.86 24.50
CA ASP A 383 -26.25 7.49 24.43
C ASP A 383 -25.10 6.54 24.10
N ILE A 384 -25.00 5.42 24.83
CA ILE A 384 -23.91 4.44 24.64
C ILE A 384 -24.47 3.04 24.39
N ASN A 385 -23.96 2.39 23.33
CA ASN A 385 -24.28 0.99 22.97
C ASN A 385 -25.79 0.70 23.02
N THR A 386 -26.56 1.53 22.35
CA THR A 386 -28.04 1.59 22.37
C THR A 386 -28.75 0.25 22.10
N TRP A 387 -28.09 -0.67 21.39
CA TRP A 387 -28.63 -2.01 21.14
C TRP A 387 -28.65 -2.88 22.40
N GLU A 388 -27.58 -2.81 23.18
CA GLU A 388 -27.42 -3.53 24.45
C GLU A 388 -28.06 -2.79 25.63
N ASN A 389 -28.32 -1.48 25.48
CA ASN A 389 -28.87 -0.60 26.50
C ASN A 389 -30.13 0.09 25.97
N PRO A 390 -31.26 -0.63 25.89
CA PRO A 390 -32.48 -0.08 25.32
C PRO A 390 -33.16 1.00 26.17
N TYR A 391 -34.05 1.72 25.50
CA TYR A 391 -34.98 2.73 26.00
C TYR A 391 -36.41 2.18 26.12
N ARG A 392 -37.08 2.40 27.25
CA ARG A 392 -38.49 2.08 27.47
C ARG A 392 -39.37 3.28 27.20
N SER A 393 -40.02 3.29 26.03
CA SER A 393 -41.11 4.22 25.72
C SER A 393 -42.47 3.62 26.07
N ALA A 394 -43.51 4.46 26.18
CA ALA A 394 -44.90 4.05 26.31
C ALA A 394 -45.37 3.21 25.09
N ARG A 395 -44.70 3.38 23.94
CA ARG A 395 -44.95 2.62 22.71
C ARG A 395 -44.14 1.32 22.61
N GLY A 396 -43.35 1.02 23.63
CA GLY A 396 -42.54 -0.19 23.73
C GLY A 396 -41.03 0.07 23.87
N THR A 397 -40.30 -1.01 24.12
CA THR A 397 -38.84 -0.98 24.30
C THR A 397 -38.11 -0.95 22.96
N VAL A 398 -37.26 0.06 22.77
CA VAL A 398 -36.47 0.27 21.56
C VAL A 398 -34.97 0.27 21.90
N PRO A 399 -34.10 -0.23 21.00
CA PRO A 399 -34.44 -0.87 19.74
C PRO A 399 -34.94 -2.31 19.93
N ASN A 400 -34.72 -2.96 21.07
CA ASN A 400 -35.18 -4.32 21.32
C ASN A 400 -35.47 -4.56 22.81
N ARG A 401 -36.40 -5.47 23.10
CA ARG A 401 -36.76 -5.85 24.49
C ARG A 401 -35.83 -6.90 25.11
N TRP A 402 -35.07 -7.64 24.31
CA TRP A 402 -34.31 -8.80 24.78
C TRP A 402 -33.22 -8.39 25.77
N TRP A 403 -32.54 -7.28 25.49
CA TRP A 403 -31.49 -6.79 26.37
C TRP A 403 -32.02 -6.20 27.67
N GLN A 404 -33.26 -5.71 27.72
CA GLN A 404 -33.77 -4.95 28.88
C GLN A 404 -33.56 -5.64 30.25
N PRO A 405 -33.91 -6.93 30.46
CA PRO A 405 -33.67 -7.60 31.74
C PRO A 405 -32.25 -8.16 31.90
N ARG A 406 -31.36 -7.98 30.92
CA ARG A 406 -30.05 -8.65 30.85
C ARG A 406 -28.90 -7.66 31.01
N SER A 407 -27.90 -8.04 31.79
CA SER A 407 -26.64 -7.30 31.93
C SER A 407 -25.49 -8.05 31.26
N HIS A 408 -24.40 -7.33 31.01
CA HIS A 408 -23.13 -7.87 30.54
C HIS A 408 -22.01 -7.01 31.13
N PRO A 409 -20.96 -7.59 31.74
CA PRO A 409 -19.94 -6.88 32.53
C PRO A 409 -19.10 -5.83 31.78
N ARG A 410 -19.35 -5.64 30.49
CA ARG A 410 -18.57 -4.74 29.61
C ARG A 410 -19.44 -3.85 28.73
N VAL A 411 -20.67 -4.26 28.43
CA VAL A 411 -21.46 -3.62 27.35
C VAL A 411 -22.93 -3.37 27.70
N ALA A 412 -23.49 -3.99 28.74
CA ALA A 412 -24.90 -3.83 29.12
C ALA A 412 -25.04 -3.66 30.64
N TRP A 413 -25.56 -2.52 31.10
CA TRP A 413 -25.61 -2.18 32.52
C TRP A 413 -27.03 -2.04 33.07
N ARG A 414 -27.26 -2.60 34.25
CA ARG A 414 -28.55 -2.54 34.97
C ARG A 414 -28.41 -2.03 36.41
N SER A 415 -27.26 -1.44 36.73
CA SER A 415 -26.96 -0.90 38.06
C SER A 415 -25.92 0.21 37.96
N ARG A 416 -25.97 1.14 38.93
CA ARG A 416 -24.98 2.21 39.12
C ARG A 416 -23.58 1.70 39.45
N SER A 417 -23.44 0.45 39.90
CA SER A 417 -22.15 -0.18 40.15
C SER A 417 -21.42 -0.62 38.87
N HIS A 418 -22.07 -0.61 37.71
CA HIS A 418 -21.41 -1.03 36.47
C HIS A 418 -20.28 -0.06 36.10
N PRO A 419 -19.11 -0.54 35.63
CA PRO A 419 -17.96 0.30 35.35
C PRO A 419 -18.25 1.49 34.41
N VAL A 420 -19.04 1.28 33.35
CA VAL A 420 -19.44 2.37 32.44
C VAL A 420 -20.22 3.46 33.17
N VAL A 421 -21.21 3.09 34.01
CA VAL A 421 -22.03 4.06 34.73
C VAL A 421 -21.18 4.85 35.73
N GLN A 422 -20.25 4.20 36.42
CA GLN A 422 -19.31 4.86 37.32
C GLN A 422 -18.35 5.81 36.59
N ILE A 423 -17.87 5.44 35.41
CA ILE A 423 -17.04 6.32 34.56
C ILE A 423 -17.84 7.55 34.18
N MET A 424 -19.05 7.37 33.64
CA MET A 424 -19.91 8.49 33.27
C MET A 424 -20.10 9.44 34.45
N ALA A 425 -20.45 8.92 35.63
CA ALA A 425 -20.63 9.73 36.84
C ALA A 425 -19.37 10.52 37.23
N ARG A 426 -18.17 9.93 37.14
CA ARG A 426 -16.90 10.63 37.43
C ARG A 426 -16.62 11.80 36.49
N HIS A 427 -17.13 11.74 35.26
CA HIS A 427 -16.99 12.80 34.26
C HIS A 427 -18.23 13.70 34.16
N GLY A 428 -19.07 13.74 35.21
CA GLY A 428 -20.25 14.61 35.27
C GLY A 428 -21.43 14.17 34.40
N LEU A 429 -21.39 12.95 33.85
CA LEU A 429 -22.46 12.36 33.05
C LEU A 429 -23.35 11.49 33.95
N ARG A 430 -24.50 12.04 34.34
CA ARG A 430 -25.46 11.35 35.21
C ARG A 430 -26.27 10.35 34.41
N TRP A 431 -26.41 9.14 34.95
CA TRP A 431 -27.36 8.15 34.44
C TRP A 431 -28.79 8.54 34.85
N THR A 432 -29.35 9.51 34.12
CA THR A 432 -30.53 10.29 34.52
C THR A 432 -31.79 9.43 34.68
N TYR A 433 -32.04 8.52 33.75
CA TYR A 433 -33.29 7.77 33.67
C TYR A 433 -33.16 6.30 34.11
N GLY A 434 -31.95 5.87 34.50
CA GLY A 434 -31.72 4.55 35.06
C GLY A 434 -32.20 3.41 34.16
N LEU A 435 -33.05 2.53 34.71
CA LEU A 435 -33.55 1.36 34.00
C LEU A 435 -34.62 1.68 32.95
N GLY A 436 -35.22 2.87 32.99
CA GLY A 436 -36.16 3.33 31.99
C GLY A 436 -35.48 3.72 30.67
N ASP A 437 -34.32 4.36 30.75
CA ASP A 437 -33.48 4.66 29.58
C ASP A 437 -32.02 4.29 29.86
N THR A 438 -31.69 3.02 29.59
CA THR A 438 -30.40 2.49 30.04
C THR A 438 -29.22 3.08 29.26
N GLN A 439 -29.41 3.48 28.00
CA GLN A 439 -28.35 4.10 27.17
C GLN A 439 -27.97 5.51 27.60
N HIS A 440 -28.90 6.25 28.23
CA HIS A 440 -28.88 7.71 28.28
C HIS A 440 -28.13 8.28 29.49
N PHE A 441 -27.19 9.18 29.22
CA PHE A 441 -26.48 9.96 30.23
C PHE A 441 -26.54 11.45 29.94
N ASP A 442 -26.78 12.28 30.95
CA ASP A 442 -26.75 13.75 30.81
C ASP A 442 -25.55 14.36 31.51
N TYR A 443 -24.87 15.24 30.79
CA TYR A 443 -23.85 16.08 31.38
C TYR A 443 -24.50 17.15 32.28
N VAL A 444 -24.12 17.12 33.55
CA VAL A 444 -24.45 18.13 34.56
C VAL A 444 -23.15 18.85 34.90
N ASP A 445 -23.12 20.17 34.76
CA ASP A 445 -21.93 20.95 35.14
C ASP A 445 -21.78 21.03 36.66
N GLY A 446 -20.59 21.39 37.12
CA GLY A 446 -20.22 21.45 38.54
C GLY A 446 -21.04 22.47 39.36
N SER A 447 -21.89 23.28 38.73
CA SER A 447 -22.80 24.19 39.44
C SER A 447 -24.10 23.51 39.92
N GLY A 448 -24.31 22.23 39.56
CA GLY A 448 -25.54 21.51 39.89
C GLY A 448 -26.79 22.00 39.15
N ARG A 449 -26.68 23.05 38.32
CA ARG A 449 -27.76 23.50 37.44
C ARG A 449 -27.78 22.64 36.19
N ALA A 450 -28.54 21.54 36.25
CA ALA A 450 -29.29 21.17 35.07
C ALA A 450 -30.25 22.34 34.79
N ALA A 451 -29.97 23.18 33.80
CA ALA A 451 -30.89 24.25 33.37
C ALA A 451 -32.21 23.71 32.76
N TYR A 452 -32.42 22.39 32.85
CA TYR A 452 -33.65 21.69 32.54
C TYR A 452 -34.21 21.09 33.82
N ALA A 453 -35.53 21.23 33.99
CA ALA A 453 -36.29 20.63 35.08
C ALA A 453 -35.74 19.24 35.41
N ARG A 454 -35.43 18.99 36.70
CA ARG A 454 -34.91 17.71 37.18
C ARG A 454 -35.78 16.60 36.58
N PRO A 455 -35.24 15.75 35.68
CA PRO A 455 -36.03 14.67 35.10
C PRO A 455 -36.45 13.75 36.23
N ILE A 456 -37.75 13.48 36.31
CA ILE A 456 -38.30 12.55 37.30
C ILE A 456 -37.71 11.17 36.97
N PRO A 457 -37.13 10.46 37.96
CA PRO A 457 -36.70 9.08 37.76
C PRO A 457 -37.89 8.24 37.29
N CYS A 458 -37.82 7.72 36.06
CA CYS A 458 -38.87 6.90 35.49
C CYS A 458 -38.59 5.44 35.82
N ASP A 459 -39.39 4.86 36.70
CA ASP A 459 -39.36 3.46 37.11
C ASP A 459 -40.05 2.53 36.08
N ARG A 460 -40.99 3.05 35.27
CA ARG A 460 -41.74 2.26 34.27
C ARG A 460 -41.63 2.76 32.81
N TYR A 461 -41.85 4.05 32.54
CA TYR A 461 -41.79 4.67 31.20
C TYR A 461 -41.16 6.06 31.29
N CYS A 462 -40.23 6.36 30.37
CA CYS A 462 -39.47 7.63 30.34
C CYS A 462 -40.13 8.75 29.52
N ASP A 463 -41.37 8.48 29.09
CA ASP A 463 -42.18 9.37 28.31
C ASP A 463 -42.97 10.32 29.21
#